data_AF-A0A847M1T9-F1
#
_entry.id   AF-A0A847M1T9-F1
#
_cell.length_a   1.000
_cell.length_b   1.000
_cell.length_c   1.000
_cell.angle_alpha   90.00
_cell.angle_beta   90.00
_cell.angle_gamma   90.00
#
_symmetry.space_group_name_H-M   'P 1'
#
loop_
_entity.id
_entity.type
_entity.pdbx_description
1 polymer ?
#
loop_
_entity_poly.entity_id
_entity_poly.type
_entity_poly.pdbx_seq_one_letter_code
_entity_poly.pdbx_strand_id
1 'polypeptide(L)'
;MLAPIGYIIHTQGGEIQNINQYMVRLLETDEAALLKITFEQWIHPEDQDRYYLFLRQVKNRADRKEQNIQIRLRSKNLKEIPVILSSILDPERPDIFWTSCIDNTIEQNYKHEIQSINRDLIILKNRLDLIMEKSKVGWWNFEISTGKVLCSSNKFSLLGLPATTEAVNYTLFTSLVHPDDLDRINQAMEQTIRYGVPYDVEYRIRHADGTYRWVRDSGLIDTTQTGKPTHVSGLIQDITLVKTLSQQLGDELKRYKTLFSHLPIGLLLFKNGHLVMSNRLAKQYLHLSRQDLGQHIDTIFNRFTLYNKYYRPL
;
A
#
# COMPACT_ATOMS: atom_id res chain seq x y z
N MET A 1 26.36 0.75 -34.75
CA MET A 1 27.39 1.22 -33.80
C MET A 1 28.00 -0.01 -33.16
N LEU A 2 29.33 -0.19 -33.29
CA LEU A 2 30.07 -1.31 -32.69
C LEU A 2 29.82 -1.32 -31.18
N ALA A 3 29.53 -2.50 -30.61
CA ALA A 3 29.33 -2.66 -29.17
C ALA A 3 30.55 -2.08 -28.40
N PRO A 4 30.35 -1.42 -27.25
CA PRO A 4 31.41 -0.82 -26.46
C PRO A 4 32.22 -1.92 -25.73
N ILE A 5 32.99 -2.67 -26.49
CA ILE A 5 33.79 -3.80 -26.01
C ILE A 5 35.25 -3.35 -25.98
N GLY A 6 35.83 -3.36 -24.79
CA GLY A 6 37.26 -3.26 -24.60
C GLY A 6 37.94 -4.53 -25.09
N TYR A 7 39.12 -4.40 -25.68
CA TYR A 7 39.88 -5.56 -26.11
C TYR A 7 41.36 -5.39 -25.78
N ILE A 8 41.98 -6.48 -25.34
CA ILE A 8 43.35 -6.54 -24.83
C ILE A 8 44.01 -7.81 -25.35
N ILE A 9 45.19 -7.66 -25.96
CA ILE A 9 46.12 -8.75 -26.28
C ILE A 9 47.18 -8.76 -25.20
N HIS A 10 47.35 -9.88 -24.52
CA HIS A 10 48.42 -9.99 -23.54
C HIS A 10 49.06 -11.38 -23.54
N THR A 11 50.30 -11.43 -23.07
CA THR A 11 51.03 -12.69 -22.89
C THR A 11 50.52 -13.43 -21.65
N GLN A 12 50.96 -14.68 -21.47
CA GLN A 12 50.74 -15.44 -20.24
C GLN A 12 51.29 -14.73 -18.99
N GLY A 13 52.34 -13.92 -19.13
CA GLY A 13 52.90 -13.10 -18.04
C GLY A 13 52.09 -11.85 -17.73
N GLY A 14 50.99 -11.60 -18.45
CA GLY A 14 50.14 -10.42 -18.28
C GLY A 14 50.67 -9.16 -18.98
N GLU A 15 51.75 -9.27 -19.78
CA GLU A 15 52.29 -8.15 -20.55
C GLU A 15 51.35 -7.79 -21.70
N ILE A 16 50.91 -6.54 -21.75
CA ILE A 16 49.97 -6.06 -22.76
C ILE A 16 50.72 -5.80 -24.07
N GLN A 17 50.34 -6.49 -25.14
CA GLN A 17 50.89 -6.28 -26.48
C GLN A 17 50.07 -5.27 -27.29
N ASN A 18 48.75 -5.25 -27.10
CA ASN A 18 47.86 -4.36 -27.81
C ASN A 18 46.59 -4.13 -26.99
N ILE A 19 46.02 -2.94 -27.09
CA ILE A 19 44.83 -2.53 -26.35
C ILE A 19 44.03 -1.53 -27.18
N ASN A 20 42.71 -1.63 -27.17
CA ASN A 20 41.88 -0.70 -27.93
C ASN A 20 41.63 0.63 -27.20
N GLN A 21 41.23 1.65 -27.95
CA GLN A 21 40.94 2.99 -27.40
C GLN A 21 39.81 2.99 -26.36
N TYR A 22 38.90 2.01 -26.41
CA TYR A 22 37.84 1.89 -25.41
C TYR A 22 38.41 1.59 -24.01
N MET A 23 39.36 0.65 -23.90
CA MET A 23 40.03 0.34 -22.63
C MET A 23 40.83 1.52 -22.07
N VAL A 24 41.47 2.32 -22.95
CA VAL A 24 42.17 3.56 -22.59
C VAL A 24 41.21 4.55 -21.92
N ARG A 25 40.01 4.72 -22.48
CA ARG A 25 38.95 5.55 -21.88
C ARG A 25 38.40 4.96 -20.58
N LEU A 26 38.18 3.63 -20.55
CA LEU A 26 37.62 2.93 -19.38
C LEU A 26 38.54 3.05 -18.15
N LEU A 27 39.85 2.88 -18.33
CA LEU A 27 40.84 2.95 -17.25
C LEU A 27 41.35 4.39 -16.97
N GLU A 28 40.85 5.38 -17.71
CA GLU A 28 41.18 6.80 -17.57
C GLU A 28 42.70 7.06 -17.60
N THR A 29 43.39 6.41 -18.53
CA THR A 29 44.86 6.44 -18.63
C THR A 29 45.30 6.56 -20.09
N ASP A 30 46.61 6.60 -20.33
CA ASP A 30 47.20 6.65 -21.66
C ASP A 30 47.65 5.25 -22.12
N GLU A 31 47.57 4.98 -23.43
CA GLU A 31 47.99 3.71 -24.02
C GLU A 31 49.45 3.36 -23.70
N ALA A 32 50.35 4.35 -23.76
CA ALA A 32 51.77 4.18 -23.43
C ALA A 32 52.01 3.82 -21.96
N ALA A 33 51.08 4.15 -21.06
CA ALA A 33 51.16 3.74 -19.65
C ALA A 33 50.66 2.30 -19.47
N LEU A 34 49.62 1.90 -20.22
CA LEU A 34 49.08 0.54 -20.21
C LEU A 34 50.09 -0.49 -20.74
N LEU A 35 50.81 -0.17 -21.82
CA LEU A 35 51.81 -1.07 -22.41
C LEU A 35 53.07 -1.28 -21.54
N LYS A 36 53.28 -0.45 -20.50
CA LYS A 36 54.46 -0.52 -19.62
C LYS A 36 54.26 -1.40 -18.38
N ILE A 37 53.03 -1.80 -18.08
CA ILE A 37 52.69 -2.59 -16.90
C ILE A 37 51.84 -3.78 -17.27
N THR A 38 51.78 -4.77 -16.37
CA THR A 38 50.96 -5.95 -16.60
C THR A 38 49.48 -5.63 -16.34
N PHE A 39 48.59 -6.28 -17.09
CA PHE A 39 47.16 -6.07 -16.97
C PHE A 39 46.63 -6.36 -15.55
N GLU A 40 47.26 -7.31 -14.85
CA GLU A 40 46.92 -7.68 -13.47
C GLU A 40 46.99 -6.49 -12.48
N GLN A 41 47.85 -5.50 -12.72
CA GLN A 41 47.97 -4.32 -11.87
C GLN A 41 46.72 -3.42 -11.90
N TRP A 42 45.92 -3.54 -12.96
CA TRP A 42 44.65 -2.83 -13.13
C TRP A 42 43.46 -3.60 -12.57
N ILE A 43 43.66 -4.85 -12.11
CA ILE A 43 42.62 -5.66 -11.48
C ILE A 43 42.59 -5.36 -9.98
N HIS A 44 41.39 -5.32 -9.40
CA HIS A 44 41.22 -5.16 -7.97
C HIS A 44 41.97 -6.28 -7.21
N PRO A 45 42.72 -5.99 -6.12
CA PRO A 45 43.56 -6.97 -5.45
C PRO A 45 42.86 -8.29 -5.09
N GLU A 46 41.62 -8.23 -4.61
CA GLU A 46 40.82 -9.42 -4.26
C GLU A 46 40.42 -10.29 -5.46
N ASP A 47 40.43 -9.74 -6.68
CA ASP A 47 40.04 -10.45 -7.89
C ASP A 47 41.26 -10.97 -8.70
N GLN A 48 42.50 -10.64 -8.30
CA GLN A 48 43.74 -11.04 -9.01
C GLN A 48 43.93 -12.55 -9.02
N ASP A 49 43.79 -13.23 -7.87
CA ASP A 49 43.91 -14.69 -7.78
C ASP A 49 42.87 -15.39 -8.67
N ARG A 50 41.64 -14.86 -8.70
CA ARG A 50 40.55 -15.38 -9.54
C ARG A 50 40.86 -15.21 -11.03
N TYR A 51 41.43 -14.07 -11.41
CA TYR A 51 41.86 -13.80 -12.78
C TYR A 51 42.98 -14.77 -13.22
N TYR A 52 43.96 -15.02 -12.36
CA TYR A 52 45.05 -15.94 -12.67
C TYR A 52 44.58 -17.39 -12.83
N LEU A 53 43.67 -17.83 -11.95
CA LEU A 53 43.00 -19.13 -12.08
C LEU A 53 42.18 -19.22 -13.38
N PHE A 54 41.50 -18.14 -13.75
CA PHE A 54 40.75 -18.05 -15.00
C PHE A 54 41.65 -18.21 -16.23
N LEU A 55 42.78 -17.50 -16.32
CA LEU A 55 43.72 -17.67 -17.44
C LEU A 55 44.29 -19.11 -17.52
N ARG A 56 44.60 -19.73 -16.37
CA ARG A 56 45.02 -21.14 -16.31
C ARG A 56 43.94 -22.09 -16.83
N GLN A 57 42.67 -21.82 -16.52
CA GLN A 57 41.54 -22.62 -17.01
C GLN A 57 41.36 -22.49 -18.51
N VAL A 58 41.48 -21.28 -19.06
CA VAL A 58 41.44 -21.03 -20.51
C VAL A 58 42.56 -21.81 -21.22
N LYS A 59 43.79 -21.79 -20.68
CA LYS A 59 44.94 -22.57 -21.20
C LYS A 59 44.69 -24.08 -21.23
N ASN A 60 44.15 -24.63 -20.14
CA ASN A 60 43.97 -26.09 -20.00
C ASN A 60 42.75 -26.64 -20.73
N ARG A 61 41.85 -25.79 -21.25
CA ARG A 61 40.62 -26.18 -21.95
C ARG A 61 40.49 -25.48 -23.30
N ALA A 62 41.56 -25.47 -24.09
CA ALA A 62 41.65 -24.82 -25.40
C ALA A 62 40.53 -25.20 -26.40
N ASP A 63 39.74 -26.25 -26.15
CA ASP A 63 38.77 -26.80 -27.10
C ASP A 63 37.30 -26.37 -26.95
N ARG A 64 36.83 -25.69 -25.88
CA ARG A 64 35.39 -25.34 -25.77
C ARG A 64 35.01 -24.06 -25.01
N LYS A 65 34.25 -23.21 -25.73
CA LYS A 65 33.42 -22.04 -25.34
C LYS A 65 34.17 -20.87 -24.70
N GLU A 66 33.80 -19.66 -25.11
CA GLU A 66 34.13 -18.40 -24.42
C GLU A 66 33.87 -18.59 -22.92
N GLN A 67 34.93 -18.44 -22.12
CA GLN A 67 34.81 -18.42 -20.67
C GLN A 67 34.87 -16.98 -20.20
N ASN A 68 33.95 -16.65 -19.32
CA ASN A 68 33.77 -15.30 -18.85
C ASN A 68 33.98 -15.28 -17.34
N ILE A 69 34.69 -14.26 -16.86
CA ILE A 69 34.86 -13.98 -15.44
C ILE A 69 34.38 -12.57 -15.15
N GLN A 70 33.69 -12.41 -14.02
CA GLN A 70 33.35 -11.09 -13.49
C GLN A 70 34.41 -10.68 -12.47
N ILE A 71 35.08 -9.55 -12.72
CA ILE A 71 36.09 -8.96 -11.85
C ILE A 71 35.90 -7.44 -11.80
N ARG A 72 36.56 -6.79 -10.84
CA ARG A 72 36.64 -5.32 -10.79
C ARG A 72 37.97 -4.85 -11.36
N LEU A 73 37.93 -3.93 -12.32
CA LEU A 73 39.09 -3.14 -12.70
C LEU A 73 39.16 -1.88 -11.86
N ARG A 74 40.36 -1.35 -11.68
CA ARG A 74 40.62 -0.12 -10.95
C ARG A 74 41.22 0.91 -11.89
N SER A 75 40.48 1.96 -12.20
CA SER A 75 40.96 3.11 -13.00
C SER A 75 42.16 3.80 -12.33
N LYS A 76 42.89 4.63 -13.09
CA LYS A 76 43.99 5.48 -12.59
C LYS A 76 43.55 6.34 -11.39
N ASN A 77 42.29 6.76 -11.36
CA ASN A 77 41.69 7.54 -10.27
C ASN A 77 41.16 6.68 -9.10
N LEU A 78 41.57 5.40 -9.02
CA LEU A 78 41.13 4.43 -8.01
C LEU A 78 39.63 4.10 -8.03
N LYS A 79 38.91 4.46 -9.11
CA LYS A 79 37.52 4.07 -9.31
C LYS A 79 37.42 2.59 -9.67
N GLU A 80 36.58 1.85 -8.96
CA GLU A 80 36.26 0.46 -9.27
C GLU A 80 35.22 0.38 -10.39
N ILE A 81 35.52 -0.43 -11.40
CA ILE A 81 34.69 -0.63 -12.58
C ILE A 81 34.43 -2.14 -12.69
N PRO A 82 33.19 -2.60 -12.43
CA PRO A 82 32.85 -4.00 -12.63
C PRO A 82 32.86 -4.33 -14.12
N VAL A 83 33.64 -5.34 -14.50
CA VAL A 83 33.75 -5.80 -15.89
C VAL A 83 33.53 -7.30 -16.01
N ILE A 84 33.07 -7.71 -17.19
CA ILE A 84 33.07 -9.09 -17.63
C ILE A 84 34.24 -9.26 -18.59
N LEU A 85 35.21 -10.09 -18.22
CA LEU A 85 36.29 -10.47 -19.11
C LEU A 85 35.98 -11.81 -19.77
N SER A 86 36.15 -11.89 -21.09
CA SER A 86 36.07 -13.15 -21.83
C SER A 86 37.36 -13.34 -22.60
N SER A 87 38.05 -14.46 -22.40
CA SER A 87 39.39 -14.68 -22.95
C SER A 87 39.48 -15.99 -23.74
N ILE A 88 40.22 -15.96 -24.85
CA ILE A 88 40.53 -17.11 -25.71
C ILE A 88 42.03 -17.13 -26.02
N LEU A 89 42.60 -18.29 -26.33
CA LEU A 89 43.97 -18.39 -26.80
C LEU A 89 44.07 -18.09 -28.30
N ASP A 90 45.18 -17.46 -28.67
CA ASP A 90 45.54 -17.29 -30.08
C ASP A 90 45.88 -18.66 -30.70
N PRO A 91 45.21 -19.07 -31.80
CA PRO A 91 45.45 -20.36 -32.45
C PRO A 91 46.87 -20.53 -33.01
N GLU A 92 47.51 -19.44 -33.43
CA GLU A 92 48.85 -19.47 -34.00
C GLU A 92 49.94 -19.26 -32.94
N ARG A 93 49.58 -18.68 -31.79
CA ARG A 93 50.52 -18.32 -30.72
C ARG A 93 49.98 -18.72 -29.34
N PRO A 94 50.26 -19.94 -28.85
CA PRO A 94 49.67 -20.48 -27.62
C PRO A 94 50.07 -19.78 -26.30
N ASP A 95 50.92 -18.76 -26.37
CA ASP A 95 51.31 -17.91 -25.24
C ASP A 95 50.57 -16.55 -25.21
N ILE A 96 49.70 -16.29 -26.20
CA ILE A 96 48.94 -15.04 -26.33
C ILE A 96 47.45 -15.28 -26.05
N PHE A 97 46.88 -14.38 -25.25
CA PHE A 97 45.47 -14.34 -24.91
C PHE A 97 44.78 -13.15 -25.58
N TRP A 98 43.65 -13.43 -26.20
CA TRP A 98 42.71 -12.46 -26.74
C TRP A 98 41.60 -12.25 -25.71
N THR A 99 41.65 -11.13 -24.98
CA THR A 99 40.72 -10.84 -23.88
C THR A 99 39.79 -9.68 -24.24
N SER A 100 38.50 -9.97 -24.33
CA SER A 100 37.44 -8.96 -24.38
C SER A 100 37.07 -8.50 -22.97
N CYS A 101 36.68 -7.23 -22.85
CA CYS A 101 36.29 -6.58 -21.61
C CYS A 101 34.99 -5.82 -21.84
N ILE A 102 33.95 -6.16 -21.09
CA ILE A 102 32.64 -5.51 -21.16
C ILE A 102 32.40 -4.79 -19.84
N ASP A 103 32.20 -3.48 -19.89
CA ASP A 103 31.76 -2.71 -18.73
C ASP A 103 30.34 -3.13 -18.32
N ASN A 104 30.22 -3.66 -17.10
CA ASN A 104 28.97 -4.17 -16.55
C ASN A 104 28.35 -3.22 -15.51
N THR A 105 28.85 -1.99 -15.40
CA THR A 105 28.37 -1.01 -14.40
C THR A 105 26.88 -0.74 -14.57
N ILE A 106 26.41 -0.55 -15.80
CA ILE A 106 25.00 -0.22 -16.09
C ILE A 106 24.07 -1.38 -15.70
N GLU A 107 24.39 -2.61 -16.11
CA GLU A 107 23.55 -3.78 -15.81
C GLU A 107 23.59 -4.14 -14.32
N GLN A 108 24.73 -4.01 -13.64
CA GLN A 108 24.77 -4.18 -12.18
C GLN A 108 23.91 -3.14 -11.46
N ASN A 109 23.96 -1.88 -11.87
CA ASN A 109 23.14 -0.83 -11.29
C ASN A 109 21.64 -1.12 -11.48
N TYR A 110 21.20 -1.48 -12.69
CA TYR A 110 19.81 -1.87 -12.94
C TYR A 110 19.39 -3.08 -12.11
N LYS A 111 20.26 -4.08 -11.98
CA LYS A 111 19.98 -5.27 -11.16
C LYS A 111 19.79 -4.90 -9.70
N HIS A 112 20.67 -4.05 -9.15
CA HIS A 112 20.54 -3.55 -7.79
C HIS A 112 19.27 -2.71 -7.59
N GLU A 113 18.94 -1.85 -8.55
CA GLU A 113 17.73 -1.02 -8.51
C GLU A 113 16.46 -1.89 -8.53
N ILE A 114 16.36 -2.84 -9.45
CA ILE A 114 15.23 -3.79 -9.52
C ILE A 114 15.12 -4.60 -8.23
N GLN A 115 16.24 -5.05 -7.66
CA GLN A 115 16.24 -5.76 -6.37
C GLN A 115 15.74 -4.88 -5.23
N SER A 116 16.16 -3.61 -5.18
CA SER A 116 15.69 -2.64 -4.20
C SER A 116 14.19 -2.40 -4.34
N ILE A 117 13.71 -2.12 -5.56
CA ILE A 117 12.29 -1.90 -5.85
C ILE A 117 11.46 -3.14 -5.46
N ASN A 118 11.92 -4.33 -5.82
CA ASN A 118 11.23 -5.58 -5.45
C ASN A 118 11.17 -5.77 -3.92
N ARG A 119 12.25 -5.44 -3.21
CA ARG A 119 12.27 -5.49 -1.74
C ARG A 119 11.27 -4.51 -1.14
N ASP A 120 11.23 -3.28 -1.64
CA ASP A 120 10.30 -2.26 -1.16
C ASP A 120 8.84 -2.63 -1.45
N LEU A 121 8.57 -3.22 -2.62
CA LEU A 121 7.26 -3.76 -2.97
C LEU A 121 6.82 -4.86 -2.01
N ILE A 122 7.72 -5.79 -1.65
CA ILE A 122 7.43 -6.85 -0.68
C ILE A 122 7.11 -6.26 0.70
N ILE A 123 7.90 -5.29 1.16
CA ILE A 123 7.69 -4.63 2.46
C ILE A 123 6.34 -3.90 2.47
N LEU A 124 6.04 -3.13 1.42
CA LEU A 124 4.78 -2.40 1.30
C LEU A 124 3.59 -3.35 1.27
N LYS A 125 3.67 -4.42 0.47
CA LYS A 125 2.62 -5.45 0.41
C LYS A 125 2.36 -6.07 1.79
N ASN A 126 3.40 -6.51 2.49
CA ASN A 126 3.26 -7.09 3.83
C ASN A 126 2.65 -6.11 4.84
N ARG A 127 3.00 -4.83 4.77
CA ARG A 127 2.40 -3.78 5.62
C ARG A 127 0.92 -3.60 5.31
N LEU A 128 0.55 -3.55 4.04
CA LEU A 128 -0.85 -3.43 3.62
C LEU A 128 -1.67 -4.64 4.07
N ASP A 129 -1.15 -5.85 3.87
CA ASP A 129 -1.81 -7.09 4.30
C ASP A 129 -2.06 -7.10 5.81
N LEU A 130 -1.05 -6.69 6.61
CA LEU A 130 -1.19 -6.57 8.06
C LEU A 130 -2.24 -5.53 8.47
N ILE A 131 -2.24 -4.34 7.85
CA ILE A 131 -3.23 -3.29 8.13
C ILE A 131 -4.64 -3.81 7.82
N MET A 132 -4.81 -4.47 6.68
CA MET A 132 -6.10 -5.02 6.27
C MET A 132 -6.59 -6.11 7.21
N GLU A 133 -5.71 -7.02 7.65
CA GLU A 133 -6.03 -8.06 8.64
C GLU A 133 -6.49 -7.45 9.96
N LYS A 134 -5.73 -6.49 10.51
CA LYS A 134 -6.04 -5.88 11.82
C LYS A 134 -7.28 -4.99 11.80
N SER A 135 -7.55 -4.32 10.69
CA SER A 135 -8.71 -3.45 10.53
C SER A 135 -10.02 -4.19 10.19
N LYS A 136 -9.95 -5.52 9.96
CA LYS A 136 -11.07 -6.34 9.47
C LYS A 136 -11.72 -5.77 8.21
N VAL A 137 -10.90 -5.15 7.36
CA VAL A 137 -11.31 -4.60 6.07
C VAL A 137 -11.02 -5.63 5.00
N GLY A 138 -12.02 -5.90 4.16
CA GLY A 138 -11.87 -6.67 2.94
C GLY A 138 -11.67 -5.74 1.74
N TRP A 139 -10.87 -6.14 0.74
CA TRP A 139 -10.87 -5.46 -0.55
C TRP A 139 -11.63 -6.31 -1.57
N TRP A 140 -12.18 -5.67 -2.58
CA TRP A 140 -12.79 -6.31 -3.73
C TRP A 140 -12.50 -5.52 -5.00
N ASN A 141 -12.50 -6.24 -6.11
CA ASN A 141 -12.32 -5.70 -7.45
C ASN A 141 -13.34 -6.37 -8.36
N PHE A 142 -14.26 -5.59 -8.89
CA PHE A 142 -15.34 -6.01 -9.78
C PHE A 142 -14.99 -5.69 -11.23
N GLU A 143 -14.81 -6.72 -12.04
CA GLU A 143 -14.60 -6.59 -13.48
C GLU A 143 -15.94 -6.44 -14.21
N ILE A 144 -16.14 -5.27 -14.83
CA ILE A 144 -17.43 -4.89 -15.43
C ILE A 144 -17.77 -5.74 -16.65
N SER A 145 -16.77 -6.13 -17.45
CA SER A 145 -16.95 -6.93 -18.67
C SER A 145 -17.42 -8.36 -18.42
N THR A 146 -16.89 -8.98 -17.35
CA THR A 146 -17.11 -10.40 -17.07
C THR A 146 -18.13 -10.63 -15.96
N GLY A 147 -18.45 -9.61 -15.17
CA GLY A 147 -19.29 -9.73 -13.99
C GLY A 147 -18.60 -10.43 -12.82
N LYS A 148 -17.28 -10.64 -12.89
CA LYS A 148 -16.50 -11.35 -11.89
C LYS A 148 -16.00 -10.40 -10.81
N VAL A 149 -15.99 -10.88 -9.57
CA VAL A 149 -15.49 -10.16 -8.41
C VAL A 149 -14.33 -10.95 -7.83
N LEU A 150 -13.15 -10.36 -7.86
CA LEU A 150 -12.01 -10.81 -7.08
C LEU A 150 -12.05 -10.11 -5.71
N CYS A 151 -11.70 -10.81 -4.64
CA CYS A 151 -11.68 -10.18 -3.32
C CYS A 151 -10.69 -10.84 -2.37
N SER A 152 -10.42 -10.13 -1.28
CA SER A 152 -9.49 -10.59 -0.26
C SER A 152 -10.07 -11.71 0.60
N SER A 153 -9.19 -12.52 1.19
CA SER A 153 -9.55 -13.49 2.23
C SER A 153 -10.31 -12.84 3.39
N ASN A 154 -9.96 -11.60 3.76
CA ASN A 154 -10.64 -10.87 4.83
C ASN A 154 -12.12 -10.58 4.52
N LYS A 155 -12.48 -10.34 3.24
CA LYS A 155 -13.89 -10.19 2.86
C LYS A 155 -14.67 -11.49 3.08
N PHE A 156 -14.08 -12.64 2.73
CA PHE A 156 -14.69 -13.94 3.02
C PHE A 156 -14.81 -14.19 4.53
N SER A 157 -13.76 -13.90 5.30
CA SER A 157 -13.77 -13.99 6.76
C SER A 157 -14.84 -13.09 7.41
N LEU A 158 -15.05 -11.88 6.87
CA LEU A 158 -16.11 -10.97 7.31
C LEU A 158 -17.50 -11.59 7.15
N LEU A 159 -17.69 -12.36 6.07
CA LEU A 159 -18.94 -13.06 5.74
C LEU A 159 -19.05 -14.46 6.36
N GLY A 160 -18.00 -14.95 7.02
CA GLY A 160 -17.94 -16.31 7.57
C GLY A 160 -17.86 -17.39 6.49
N LEU A 161 -17.46 -17.03 5.28
CA LEU A 161 -17.34 -17.91 4.13
C LEU A 161 -15.91 -18.46 4.01
N PRO A 162 -15.72 -19.65 3.41
CA PRO A 162 -14.38 -20.16 3.12
C PRO A 162 -13.67 -19.23 2.15
N ALA A 163 -12.44 -18.85 2.48
CA ALA A 163 -11.63 -18.01 1.62
C ALA A 163 -11.33 -18.74 0.30
N THR A 164 -11.52 -18.04 -0.81
CA THR A 164 -11.08 -18.48 -2.14
C THR A 164 -10.30 -17.37 -2.82
N THR A 165 -9.30 -17.77 -3.60
CA THR A 165 -8.54 -16.87 -4.48
C THR A 165 -9.17 -16.74 -5.86
N GLU A 166 -10.21 -17.53 -6.14
CA GLU A 166 -10.92 -17.49 -7.41
C GLU A 166 -11.91 -16.33 -7.45
N ALA A 167 -12.06 -15.74 -8.63
CA ALA A 167 -13.07 -14.71 -8.83
C ALA A 167 -14.47 -15.34 -8.78
N VAL A 168 -15.35 -14.77 -7.97
CA VAL A 168 -16.73 -15.23 -7.81
C VAL A 168 -17.67 -14.33 -8.62
N ASN A 169 -18.86 -14.83 -8.95
CA ASN A 169 -19.84 -14.00 -9.66
C ASN A 169 -20.38 -12.89 -8.75
N TYR A 170 -20.53 -11.68 -9.28
CA TYR A 170 -21.20 -10.57 -8.60
C TYR A 170 -22.57 -10.97 -8.01
N THR A 171 -23.32 -11.83 -8.69
CA THR A 171 -24.63 -12.32 -8.22
C THR A 171 -24.56 -13.10 -6.92
N LEU A 172 -23.44 -13.74 -6.61
CA LEU A 172 -23.25 -14.43 -5.34
C LEU A 172 -23.32 -13.42 -4.19
N PHE A 173 -22.63 -12.28 -4.30
CA PHE A 173 -22.62 -11.28 -3.25
C PHE A 173 -23.93 -10.52 -3.15
N THR A 174 -24.57 -10.18 -4.26
CA THR A 174 -25.89 -9.53 -4.21
C THR A 174 -26.95 -10.45 -3.61
N SER A 175 -26.85 -11.77 -3.79
CA SER A 175 -27.78 -12.72 -3.13
C SER A 175 -27.67 -12.75 -1.60
N LEU A 176 -26.54 -12.29 -1.04
CA LEU A 176 -26.33 -12.18 0.40
C LEU A 176 -26.84 -10.84 0.97
N VAL A 177 -27.10 -9.85 0.13
CA VAL A 177 -27.61 -8.55 0.57
C VAL A 177 -29.06 -8.72 1.06
N HIS A 178 -29.42 -7.97 2.10
CA HIS A 178 -30.80 -7.91 2.57
C HIS A 178 -31.74 -7.35 1.47
N PRO A 179 -32.92 -7.96 1.23
CA PRO A 179 -33.82 -7.55 0.14
C PRO A 179 -34.12 -6.05 0.07
N ASP A 180 -34.42 -5.41 1.20
CA ASP A 180 -34.69 -3.95 1.26
C ASP A 180 -33.51 -3.06 0.80
N ASP A 181 -32.28 -3.57 0.83
CA ASP A 181 -31.08 -2.80 0.50
C ASP A 181 -30.66 -2.97 -0.97
N LEU A 182 -31.19 -3.96 -1.70
CA LEU A 182 -30.77 -4.33 -3.05
C LEU A 182 -30.91 -3.20 -4.07
N ASP A 183 -32.08 -2.59 -4.14
CA ASP A 183 -32.37 -1.56 -5.15
C ASP A 183 -31.43 -0.36 -5.01
N ARG A 184 -31.16 0.05 -3.77
CA ARG A 184 -30.25 1.16 -3.47
C ARG A 184 -28.81 0.85 -3.85
N ILE A 185 -28.34 -0.37 -3.59
CA ILE A 185 -26.98 -0.80 -3.95
C ILE A 185 -26.82 -0.85 -5.47
N ASN A 186 -27.78 -1.44 -6.17
CA ASN A 186 -27.76 -1.53 -7.63
C ASN A 186 -27.73 -0.15 -8.28
N GLN A 187 -28.55 0.79 -7.78
CA GLN A 187 -28.55 2.17 -8.25
C GLN A 187 -27.21 2.86 -7.99
N ALA A 188 -26.62 2.68 -6.80
CA ALA A 188 -25.32 3.25 -6.48
C ALA A 188 -24.21 2.71 -7.41
N MET A 189 -24.20 1.39 -7.66
CA MET A 189 -23.25 0.77 -8.58
C MET A 189 -23.44 1.26 -10.02
N GLU A 190 -24.69 1.40 -10.49
CA GLU A 190 -24.97 1.97 -11.81
C GLU A 190 -24.47 3.42 -11.91
N GLN A 191 -24.71 4.24 -10.89
CA GLN A 191 -24.22 5.62 -10.87
C GLN A 191 -22.70 5.70 -10.90
N THR A 192 -22.02 4.81 -10.18
CA THR A 192 -20.56 4.72 -10.24
C THR A 192 -20.10 4.35 -11.65
N ILE A 193 -20.65 3.30 -12.24
CA ILE A 193 -20.25 2.82 -13.58
C ILE A 193 -20.52 3.86 -14.66
N ARG A 194 -21.69 4.52 -14.61
CA ARG A 194 -22.16 5.39 -15.69
C ARG A 194 -21.68 6.83 -15.57
N TYR A 195 -21.56 7.34 -14.35
CA TYR A 195 -21.27 8.75 -14.09
C TYR A 195 -19.97 8.97 -13.31
N GLY A 196 -19.27 7.90 -12.90
CA GLY A 196 -18.03 8.01 -12.14
C GLY A 196 -18.23 8.51 -10.70
N VAL A 197 -19.46 8.47 -10.17
CA VAL A 197 -19.74 8.84 -8.78
C VAL A 197 -19.06 7.83 -7.85
N PRO A 198 -18.29 8.26 -6.83
CA PRO A 198 -17.70 7.33 -5.88
C PRO A 198 -18.76 6.42 -5.25
N TYR A 199 -18.48 5.11 -5.24
CA TYR A 199 -19.36 4.15 -4.59
C TYR A 199 -19.15 4.27 -3.08
N ASP A 200 -20.20 4.52 -2.30
CA ASP A 200 -20.17 4.54 -0.83
C ASP A 200 -21.57 4.25 -0.30
N VAL A 201 -21.76 3.04 0.22
CA VAL A 201 -23.06 2.58 0.72
C VAL A 201 -22.89 1.79 2.01
N GLU A 202 -23.84 1.96 2.93
CA GLU A 202 -23.98 1.09 4.09
C GLU A 202 -25.18 0.17 3.89
N TYR A 203 -25.03 -1.13 4.09
CA TYR A 203 -26.12 -2.09 3.89
C TYR A 203 -25.97 -3.33 4.78
N ARG A 204 -27.03 -4.12 4.83
CA ARG A 204 -27.05 -5.40 5.55
C ARG A 204 -26.63 -6.54 4.62
N ILE A 205 -25.64 -7.31 5.03
CA ILE A 205 -25.20 -8.53 4.33
C ILE A 205 -25.34 -9.75 5.23
N ARG A 206 -25.78 -10.86 4.65
CA ARG A 206 -26.01 -12.12 5.34
C ARG A 206 -24.68 -12.83 5.59
N HIS A 207 -24.41 -13.09 6.85
CA HIS A 207 -23.28 -13.88 7.31
C HIS A 207 -23.60 -15.39 7.23
N ALA A 208 -22.56 -16.23 7.21
CA ALA A 208 -22.70 -17.68 7.11
C ALA A 208 -23.50 -18.34 8.25
N ASP A 209 -23.56 -17.70 9.42
CA ASP A 209 -24.42 -18.13 10.54
C ASP A 209 -25.92 -17.76 10.36
N GLY A 210 -26.27 -17.11 9.25
CA GLY A 210 -27.62 -16.70 8.92
C GLY A 210 -28.02 -15.32 9.45
N THR A 211 -27.20 -14.67 10.28
CA THR A 211 -27.46 -13.32 10.79
C THR A 211 -27.12 -12.25 9.75
N TYR A 212 -27.71 -11.07 9.88
CA TYR A 212 -27.34 -9.91 9.08
C TYR A 212 -26.33 -9.05 9.83
N ARG A 213 -25.28 -8.63 9.11
CA ARG A 213 -24.28 -7.67 9.58
C ARG A 213 -24.36 -6.39 8.79
N TRP A 214 -24.10 -5.27 9.46
CA TRP A 214 -23.99 -3.98 8.78
C TRP A 214 -22.57 -3.83 8.24
N VAL A 215 -22.48 -3.54 6.95
CA VAL A 215 -21.22 -3.23 6.28
C VAL A 215 -21.28 -1.85 5.66
N ARG A 216 -20.12 -1.19 5.64
CA ARG A 216 -19.87 -0.04 4.76
C ARG A 216 -19.00 -0.52 3.62
N ASP A 217 -19.41 -0.18 2.42
CA ASP A 217 -18.78 -0.61 1.18
C ASP A 217 -18.50 0.61 0.32
N SER A 218 -17.23 0.86 0.04
CA SER A 218 -16.79 2.03 -0.68
C SER A 218 -15.80 1.69 -1.79
N GLY A 219 -15.86 2.40 -2.91
CA GLY A 219 -15.05 2.08 -4.07
C GLY A 219 -14.98 3.19 -5.10
N LEU A 220 -14.03 3.01 -6.01
CA LEU A 220 -13.73 3.93 -7.10
C LEU A 220 -13.73 3.16 -8.43
N ILE A 221 -14.03 3.89 -9.50
CA ILE A 221 -14.04 3.32 -10.85
C ILE A 221 -12.66 3.43 -11.49
N ASP A 222 -12.19 2.33 -12.04
CA ASP A 222 -10.95 2.27 -12.80
C ASP A 222 -11.27 2.35 -14.30
N THR A 223 -10.68 3.35 -14.96
CA THR A 223 -10.91 3.62 -16.39
C THR A 223 -9.65 3.38 -17.21
N THR A 224 -9.83 2.97 -18.46
CA THR A 224 -8.73 2.94 -19.45
C THR A 224 -8.26 4.35 -19.78
N GLN A 225 -7.12 4.48 -20.49
CA GLN A 225 -6.67 5.76 -21.06
C GLN A 225 -7.72 6.44 -21.97
N THR A 226 -8.66 5.68 -22.53
CA THR A 226 -9.76 6.20 -23.37
C THR A 226 -11.00 6.62 -22.57
N GLY A 227 -10.95 6.55 -21.24
CA GLY A 227 -12.06 6.89 -20.35
C GLY A 227 -13.11 5.78 -20.17
N LYS A 228 -12.94 4.63 -20.84
CA LYS A 228 -13.87 3.49 -20.70
C LYS A 228 -13.73 2.82 -19.32
N PRO A 229 -14.84 2.62 -18.58
CA PRO A 229 -14.85 1.83 -17.35
C PRO A 229 -14.38 0.39 -17.55
N THR A 230 -13.53 -0.11 -16.65
CA THR A 230 -13.05 -1.50 -16.67
C THR A 230 -13.38 -2.24 -15.39
N HIS A 231 -13.09 -1.60 -14.25
CA HIS A 231 -13.24 -2.19 -12.95
C HIS A 231 -13.86 -1.21 -11.97
N VAL A 232 -14.45 -1.75 -10.91
CA VAL A 232 -14.73 -0.99 -9.70
C VAL A 232 -13.98 -1.67 -8.56
N SER A 233 -13.08 -0.93 -7.92
CA SER A 233 -12.22 -1.43 -6.86
C SER A 233 -12.59 -0.74 -5.55
N GLY A 234 -12.67 -1.51 -4.46
CA GLY A 234 -13.20 -1.00 -3.22
C GLY A 234 -12.83 -1.78 -1.97
N LEU A 235 -13.29 -1.25 -0.85
CA LEU A 235 -13.11 -1.77 0.50
C LEU A 235 -14.48 -1.99 1.14
N ILE A 236 -14.59 -3.08 1.91
CA ILE A 236 -15.75 -3.41 2.71
C ILE A 236 -15.33 -3.55 4.17
N GLN A 237 -16.06 -2.89 5.06
CA GLN A 237 -15.79 -2.87 6.50
C GLN A 237 -17.04 -3.26 7.28
N ASP A 238 -16.87 -4.12 8.29
CA ASP A 238 -17.93 -4.43 9.25
C ASP A 238 -18.13 -3.25 10.21
N ILE A 239 -19.32 -2.64 10.15
CA ILE A 239 -19.74 -1.52 10.99
C ILE A 239 -20.86 -1.93 11.95
N THR A 240 -21.10 -3.23 12.14
CA THR A 240 -22.15 -3.77 13.02
C THR A 240 -21.99 -3.28 14.44
N LEU A 241 -20.77 -3.28 15.00
CA LEU A 241 -20.52 -2.78 16.34
C LEU A 241 -20.89 -1.29 16.47
N VAL A 242 -20.50 -0.48 15.48
CA VAL A 242 -20.79 0.96 15.45
C VAL A 242 -22.31 1.20 15.41
N LYS A 243 -23.03 0.46 14.57
CA LYS A 243 -24.50 0.56 14.46
C LYS A 243 -25.19 0.12 15.74
N THR A 244 -24.79 -1.01 16.31
CA THR A 244 -25.36 -1.54 17.57
C THR A 244 -25.14 -0.56 18.72
N LEU A 245 -23.93 -0.03 18.90
CA LEU A 245 -23.64 0.94 19.95
C LEU A 245 -24.43 2.24 19.74
N SER A 246 -24.51 2.72 18.50
CA SER A 246 -25.29 3.93 18.17
C SER A 246 -26.78 3.74 18.45
N GLN A 247 -27.32 2.55 18.16
CA GLN A 247 -28.70 2.20 18.45
C GLN A 247 -28.95 2.11 19.97
N GLN A 248 -28.09 1.38 20.70
CA GLN A 248 -28.19 1.27 22.15
C GLN A 248 -28.16 2.64 22.83
N LEU A 249 -27.24 3.51 22.42
CA LEU A 249 -27.16 4.88 22.92
C LEU A 249 -28.43 5.67 22.61
N GLY A 250 -28.96 5.54 21.38
CA GLY A 250 -30.21 6.18 20.97
C GLY A 250 -31.41 5.71 21.79
N ASP A 251 -31.51 4.42 22.07
CA ASP A 251 -32.60 3.84 22.84
C ASP A 251 -32.52 4.20 24.33
N GLU A 252 -31.32 4.19 24.92
CA GLU A 252 -31.10 4.70 26.28
C GLU A 252 -31.42 6.20 26.39
N LEU A 253 -31.03 7.00 25.39
CA LEU A 253 -31.36 8.43 25.37
C LEU A 253 -32.88 8.67 25.24
N LYS A 254 -33.59 7.87 24.45
CA LYS A 254 -35.06 7.92 24.36
C LYS A 254 -35.70 7.52 25.69
N ARG A 255 -35.21 6.46 26.33
CA ARG A 255 -35.69 5.99 27.62
C ARG A 255 -35.51 7.06 28.70
N TYR A 256 -34.30 7.64 28.77
CA TYR A 256 -34.00 8.76 29.67
C TYR A 256 -34.93 9.96 29.43
N LYS A 257 -35.08 10.41 28.18
CA LYS A 257 -35.96 11.54 27.84
C LYS A 257 -37.41 11.27 28.22
N THR A 258 -37.88 10.04 28.02
CA THR A 258 -39.25 9.63 28.37
C THR A 258 -39.44 9.66 29.88
N LEU A 259 -38.55 9.00 30.64
CA LEU A 259 -38.60 9.02 32.11
C LEU A 259 -38.54 10.46 32.63
N PHE A 260 -37.52 11.22 32.23
CA PHE A 260 -37.35 12.61 32.66
C PHE A 260 -38.61 13.44 32.41
N SER A 261 -39.26 13.29 31.25
CA SER A 261 -40.46 14.06 30.87
C SER A 261 -41.74 13.66 31.62
N HIS A 262 -41.85 12.41 32.07
CA HIS A 262 -43.07 11.84 32.66
C HIS A 262 -43.00 11.61 34.17
N LEU A 263 -41.86 11.88 34.83
CA LEU A 263 -41.75 11.79 36.28
C LEU A 263 -42.79 12.71 36.97
N PRO A 264 -43.50 12.24 38.01
CA PRO A 264 -44.51 13.00 38.74
C PRO A 264 -43.90 14.05 39.70
N ILE A 265 -42.63 14.41 39.49
CA ILE A 265 -41.89 15.40 40.27
C ILE A 265 -41.28 16.41 39.30
N GLY A 266 -41.34 17.70 39.64
CA GLY A 266 -40.66 18.75 38.89
C GLY A 266 -39.14 18.65 39.07
N LEU A 267 -38.41 18.43 37.98
CA LEU A 267 -36.95 18.35 37.98
C LEU A 267 -36.33 19.53 37.23
N LEU A 268 -35.33 20.14 37.85
CA LEU A 268 -34.44 21.15 37.29
C LEU A 268 -33.00 20.63 37.37
N LEU A 269 -32.26 20.72 36.27
CA LEU A 269 -30.86 20.33 36.20
C LEU A 269 -30.01 21.57 35.94
N PHE A 270 -29.11 21.87 36.87
CA PHE A 270 -28.18 22.99 36.78
C PHE A 270 -26.76 22.49 36.50
N LYS A 271 -26.01 23.21 35.66
CA LYS A 271 -24.57 23.03 35.45
C LYS A 271 -23.88 24.37 35.66
N ASN A 272 -22.89 24.41 36.54
CA ASN A 272 -22.18 25.64 36.92
C ASN A 272 -23.13 26.79 37.28
N GLY A 273 -24.17 26.49 38.08
CA GLY A 273 -25.17 27.46 38.51
C GLY A 273 -26.22 27.84 37.46
N HIS A 274 -26.12 27.38 36.22
CA HIS A 274 -27.04 27.74 35.14
C HIS A 274 -27.99 26.60 34.78
N LEU A 275 -29.26 26.91 34.52
CA LEU A 275 -30.27 25.90 34.18
C LEU A 275 -29.97 25.28 32.81
N VAL A 276 -29.68 23.99 32.75
CA VAL A 276 -29.40 23.27 31.50
C VAL A 276 -30.62 22.49 31.03
N MET A 277 -31.47 22.04 31.95
CA MET A 277 -32.64 21.24 31.58
C MET A 277 -33.73 21.31 32.63
N SER A 278 -34.98 21.23 32.20
CA SER A 278 -36.16 21.10 33.07
C SER A 278 -37.17 20.16 32.46
N ASN A 279 -37.81 19.34 33.29
CA ASN A 279 -38.83 18.41 32.80
C ASN A 279 -40.19 19.11 32.61
N ARG A 280 -41.15 18.39 32.01
CA ARG A 280 -42.47 18.93 31.70
C ARG A 280 -43.15 19.49 32.94
N LEU A 281 -43.10 18.77 34.06
CA LEU A 281 -43.80 19.16 35.28
C LEU A 281 -43.18 20.41 35.92
N ALA A 282 -41.85 20.51 35.98
CA ALA A 282 -41.16 21.73 36.44
C ALA A 282 -41.48 22.95 35.55
N LYS A 283 -41.53 22.76 34.22
CA LYS A 283 -41.93 23.84 33.30
C LYS A 283 -43.36 24.33 33.56
N GLN A 284 -44.28 23.41 33.83
CA GLN A 284 -45.68 23.75 34.13
C GLN A 284 -45.82 24.47 35.47
N TYR A 285 -45.20 23.97 36.54
CA TYR A 285 -45.32 24.56 37.88
C TYR A 285 -44.57 25.90 38.03
N LEU A 286 -43.41 26.02 37.39
CA LEU A 286 -42.56 27.21 37.50
C LEU A 286 -42.73 28.16 36.30
N HIS A 287 -43.67 27.87 35.40
CA HIS A 287 -43.93 28.61 34.16
C HIS A 287 -42.67 28.87 33.33
N LEU A 288 -41.74 27.91 33.30
CA LEU A 288 -40.45 28.06 32.61
C LEU A 288 -40.62 27.89 31.10
N SER A 289 -39.97 28.79 30.37
CA SER A 289 -39.90 28.81 28.92
C SER A 289 -38.54 28.30 28.41
N ARG A 290 -38.39 28.19 27.08
CA ARG A 290 -37.08 27.88 26.47
C ARG A 290 -36.04 28.98 26.72
N GLN A 291 -36.46 30.21 26.99
CA GLN A 291 -35.58 31.36 27.25
C GLN A 291 -34.98 31.35 28.67
N ASP A 292 -35.49 30.49 29.55
CA ASP A 292 -34.97 30.34 30.90
C ASP A 292 -33.82 29.32 30.98
N LEU A 293 -33.57 28.57 29.90
CA LEU A 293 -32.36 27.75 29.76
C LEU A 293 -31.13 28.68 29.68
N GLY A 294 -30.13 28.39 30.51
CA GLY A 294 -28.91 29.17 30.63
C GLY A 294 -28.99 30.31 31.65
N GLN A 295 -30.13 30.53 32.33
CA GLN A 295 -30.20 31.50 33.43
C GLN A 295 -29.62 30.93 34.73
N HIS A 296 -29.05 31.80 35.57
CA HIS A 296 -28.51 31.44 36.88
C HIS A 296 -29.63 30.99 37.83
N ILE A 297 -29.31 30.07 38.74
CA ILE A 297 -30.24 29.47 39.70
C ILE A 297 -30.99 30.53 40.50
N ASP A 298 -30.31 31.59 40.96
CA ASP A 298 -30.93 32.66 41.75
C ASP A 298 -32.00 33.43 40.97
N THR A 299 -31.79 33.67 39.67
CA THR A 299 -32.77 34.36 38.82
C THR A 299 -34.07 33.56 38.71
N ILE A 300 -33.95 32.24 38.62
CA ILE A 300 -35.09 31.32 38.50
C ILE A 300 -35.85 31.24 39.82
N PHE A 301 -35.15 31.06 40.95
CA PHE A 301 -35.80 30.96 42.26
C PHE A 301 -36.37 32.29 42.73
N ASN A 302 -35.68 33.43 42.52
CA ASN A 302 -36.20 34.75 42.91
C ASN A 302 -37.51 35.10 42.18
N ARG A 303 -37.64 34.72 40.90
CA ARG A 303 -38.89 34.88 40.14
C ARG A 303 -40.02 34.05 40.74
N PHE A 304 -39.72 32.86 41.27
CA PHE A 304 -40.69 32.00 41.94
C PHE A 304 -41.09 32.50 43.33
N THR A 305 -40.15 32.98 44.14
CA THR A 305 -40.44 33.54 45.48
C THR A 305 -41.35 34.76 45.38
N LEU A 306 -41.14 35.60 44.37
CA LEU A 306 -42.03 36.72 44.05
C LEU A 306 -43.43 36.22 43.63
N TYR A 307 -43.52 35.20 42.76
CA TYR A 307 -44.81 34.67 42.30
C TYR A 307 -45.67 34.09 43.45
N ASN A 308 -45.09 33.26 44.32
CA ASN A 308 -45.84 32.68 45.45
C ASN A 308 -46.23 33.72 46.51
N LYS A 309 -45.43 34.78 46.71
CA LYS A 309 -45.73 35.85 47.66
C LYS A 309 -46.93 36.71 47.24
N TYR A 310 -47.27 36.75 45.94
CA TYR A 310 -48.33 37.58 45.41
C TYR A 310 -49.58 36.82 44.90
N TYR A 311 -49.48 35.52 44.57
CA TYR A 311 -50.56 34.80 43.85
C TYR A 311 -51.05 33.48 44.47
N ARG A 312 -50.60 33.08 45.67
CA ARG A 312 -51.28 32.04 46.48
C ARG A 312 -51.50 32.55 47.92
N PRO A 313 -52.67 33.15 48.22
CA PRO A 313 -53.13 33.20 49.60
C PRO A 313 -53.57 31.79 50.03
N LEU A 314 -53.30 31.47 51.30
CA LEU A 314 -53.66 30.21 51.98
C LEU A 314 -55.10 29.77 51.73
#